data_AF-A0A0Q0RQT0-F1
#
_entry.id   AF-A0A0Q0RQT0-F1
#
_cell.length_a   1.000
_cell.length_b   1.000
_cell.length_c   1.000
_cell.angle_alpha   90.00
_cell.angle_beta   90.00
_cell.angle_gamma   90.00
#
_symmetry.space_group_name_H-M   'P 1'
#
loop_
_entity.id
_entity.type
_entity.pdbx_description
1 polymer ?
#
loop_
_entity_poly.entity_id
_entity_poly.type
_entity_poly.pdbx_seq_one_letter_code
_entity_poly.pdbx_strand_id
1 'polypeptide(L)'
;MKIEIGEKYDFEIERSDIENVREGSIIATYYNMGNPIYVELILNKSLANEIRKFFMHSNKKSALISITRISKLKYRITPTIVILNKQRGALQK
;
A
#
# COMPACT_ATOMS: atom_id res chain seq x y z
N MET A 1 3.71 10.71 0.85
CA MET A 1 4.25 9.94 -0.28
C MET A 1 3.25 9.96 -1.44
N LYS A 2 3.74 10.26 -2.65
CA LYS A 2 2.97 10.22 -3.89
C LYS A 2 3.62 9.22 -4.83
N ILE A 3 2.81 8.48 -5.58
CA ILE A 3 3.29 7.56 -6.61
C ILE A 3 3.29 8.33 -7.94
N GLU A 4 4.45 8.50 -8.55
CA GLU A 4 4.60 9.13 -9.85
C GLU A 4 4.37 8.15 -11.02
N ILE A 5 4.14 8.69 -12.21
CA ILE A 5 3.85 7.88 -13.40
C ILE A 5 5.07 7.01 -13.72
N GLY A 6 4.85 5.71 -13.89
CA GLY A 6 5.90 4.72 -14.13
C GLY A 6 6.45 4.07 -12.85
N GLU A 7 6.11 4.60 -11.67
CA GLU A 7 6.54 4.04 -10.40
C GLU A 7 5.64 2.88 -9.93
N LYS A 8 6.27 1.98 -9.18
CA LYS A 8 5.63 0.83 -8.53
C LYS A 8 6.15 0.72 -7.10
N TYR A 9 5.23 0.59 -6.15
CA TYR A 9 5.54 0.40 -4.74
C TYR A 9 4.65 -0.68 -4.12
N ASP A 10 5.19 -1.41 -3.16
CA ASP A 10 4.48 -2.42 -2.38
C ASP A 10 4.07 -1.85 -1.02
N PHE A 11 2.78 -1.96 -0.71
CA PHE A 11 2.20 -1.46 0.53
C PHE A 11 1.38 -2.55 1.23
N GLU A 12 1.40 -2.56 2.56
CA GLU A 12 0.26 -3.03 3.34
C GLU A 12 -0.71 -1.87 3.56
N ILE A 13 -2.00 -2.12 3.29
CA ILE A 13 -3.08 -1.15 3.50
C ILE A 13 -4.17 -1.80 4.34
N GLU A 14 -4.66 -1.09 5.36
CA GLU A 14 -5.85 -1.47 6.10
C GLU A 14 -7.12 -1.08 5.34
N ARG A 15 -8.09 -2.00 5.34
CA ARG A 15 -9.37 -1.82 4.67
C ARG A 15 -10.15 -0.62 5.24
N SER A 16 -10.11 -0.44 6.56
CA SER A 16 -10.77 0.66 7.29
C SER A 16 -10.31 2.04 6.81
N ASP A 17 -9.05 2.18 6.42
CA ASP A 17 -8.49 3.45 5.96
C ASP A 17 -9.01 3.85 4.57
N ILE A 18 -9.51 2.89 3.80
CA ILE A 18 -9.93 3.08 2.41
C ILE A 18 -11.46 3.16 2.25
N GLU A 19 -12.22 2.49 3.12
CA GLU A 19 -13.68 2.38 2.99
C GLU A 19 -14.38 3.74 2.98
N ASN A 20 -13.89 4.71 3.75
CA ASN A 20 -14.52 6.03 3.90
C ASN A 20 -13.78 7.17 3.18
N VAL A 21 -12.62 6.90 2.55
CA VAL A 21 -11.77 7.95 1.95
C VAL A 21 -12.01 8.02 0.45
N ARG A 22 -12.65 9.10 -0.04
CA ARG A 22 -12.79 9.37 -1.49
C ARG A 22 -11.50 9.89 -2.12
N GLU A 23 -10.83 10.79 -1.43
CA GLU A 23 -9.55 11.44 -1.77
C GLU A 23 -8.93 11.99 -0.48
N GLY A 24 -7.62 12.24 -0.49
CA GLY A 24 -6.89 12.72 0.69
C GLY A 24 -5.63 11.89 0.91
N SER A 25 -5.41 11.45 2.13
CA SER A 25 -4.29 10.58 2.48
C SER A 25 -4.72 9.50 3.46
N ILE A 26 -3.96 8.41 3.48
CA ILE A 26 -4.07 7.32 4.46
C ILE A 26 -2.69 7.01 5.02
N ILE A 27 -2.63 6.31 6.15
CA ILE A 27 -1.39 5.69 6.61
C ILE A 27 -1.29 4.31 5.95
N ALA A 28 -0.17 4.06 5.28
CA ALA A 28 0.14 2.77 4.68
C ALA A 28 1.52 2.30 5.15
N THR A 29 1.75 0.99 5.16
CA THR A 29 3.08 0.44 5.47
C THR A 29 3.79 0.12 4.16
N TYR A 30 4.80 0.91 3.82
CA TYR A 30 5.72 0.64 2.73
C TYR A 30 6.84 -0.28 3.20
N TYR A 31 7.21 -1.29 2.43
CA TYR A 31 8.32 -2.19 2.79
C TYR A 31 9.57 -1.84 2.00
N ASN A 32 10.56 -1.23 2.66
CA ASN A 32 11.86 -0.95 2.06
C ASN A 32 12.89 -1.98 2.54
N MET A 33 13.41 -2.80 1.63
CA MET A 33 14.39 -3.86 1.96
C MET A 33 13.95 -4.72 3.15
N GLY A 34 12.66 -5.06 3.20
CA GLY A 34 12.07 -5.87 4.26
C GLY A 34 11.85 -5.20 5.61
N ASN A 35 12.06 -3.89 5.71
CA ASN A 35 11.70 -3.09 6.87
C ASN A 35 10.37 -2.36 6.63
N PRO A 36 9.40 -2.45 7.55
CA PRO A 36 8.16 -1.69 7.47
C PRO A 36 8.42 -0.22 7.76
N ILE A 37 7.95 0.65 6.88
CA ILE A 37 8.00 2.11 7.02
C ILE A 37 6.57 2.63 6.91
N TYR A 38 6.06 3.25 7.96
CA TYR A 38 4.77 3.92 7.92
C TYR A 38 4.89 5.21 7.10
N VAL A 39 4.06 5.34 6.08
CA VAL A 39 4.04 6.51 5.20
C VAL A 39 2.63 7.02 5.05
N GLU A 40 2.50 8.33 4.99
CA GLU A 40 1.27 8.96 4.53
C GLU A 40 1.19 8.78 3.00
N LEU A 41 0.28 7.95 2.50
CA LEU A 41 0.05 7.74 1.07
C LEU A 41 -1.05 8.67 0.56
N ILE A 42 -0.70 9.54 -0.38
CA ILE A 42 -1.64 10.49 -0.99
C ILE A 42 -2.52 9.74 -2.00
N LEU A 43 -3.83 9.79 -1.78
CA LEU A 43 -4.84 9.15 -2.61
C LEU A 43 -5.62 10.20 -3.42
N ASN A 44 -5.68 9.99 -4.73
CA ASN A 44 -6.71 10.60 -5.56
C ASN A 44 -7.88 9.63 -5.73
N LYS A 45 -8.99 10.16 -6.26
CA LYS A 45 -10.22 9.39 -6.52
C LYS A 45 -9.99 8.09 -7.31
N SER A 46 -9.08 8.09 -8.29
CA SER A 46 -8.80 6.91 -9.11
C SER A 46 -8.10 5.82 -8.28
N LEU A 47 -7.03 6.19 -7.58
CA LEU A 47 -6.29 5.26 -6.73
C LEU A 47 -7.18 4.68 -5.63
N ALA A 48 -7.94 5.53 -4.92
CA ALA A 48 -8.84 5.09 -3.85
C ALA A 48 -9.90 4.11 -4.38
N ASN A 49 -10.44 4.36 -5.59
CA ASN A 49 -11.40 3.45 -6.22
C ASN A 49 -10.79 2.10 -6.58
N GLU A 50 -9.58 2.07 -7.15
CA GLU A 50 -8.91 0.81 -7.47
C GLU A 50 -8.59 0.01 -6.20
N ILE A 51 -8.15 0.67 -5.11
CA ILE A 51 -7.90 -0.03 -3.84
C ILE A 51 -9.22 -0.59 -3.28
N ARG A 52 -10.32 0.17 -3.31
CA ARG A 52 -11.65 -0.35 -2.91
C ARG A 52 -12.09 -1.56 -3.73
N LYS A 53 -11.92 -1.52 -5.06
CA LYS A 53 -12.22 -2.67 -5.92
C LYS A 53 -11.42 -3.91 -5.54
N PHE A 54 -10.14 -3.73 -5.17
CA PHE A 54 -9.32 -4.83 -4.69
C PHE A 54 -9.90 -5.48 -3.42
N PHE A 55 -10.44 -4.69 -2.49
CA PHE A 55 -11.07 -5.20 -1.27
C PHE A 55 -12.51 -5.69 -1.43
N MET A 56 -13.24 -5.34 -2.50
CA MET A 56 -14.67 -5.68 -2.66
C MET A 56 -14.99 -7.17 -2.53
N HIS A 57 -14.07 -8.05 -2.92
CA HIS A 57 -14.26 -9.50 -2.90
C HIS A 57 -13.46 -10.21 -1.80
N SER A 58 -12.99 -9.46 -0.80
CA SER A 58 -12.13 -9.99 0.26
C SER A 58 -12.60 -9.54 1.64
N ASN A 59 -12.80 -10.48 2.56
CA ASN A 59 -13.11 -10.18 3.97
C ASN A 59 -11.85 -9.91 4.81
N LYS A 60 -10.70 -9.67 4.18
CA LYS A 60 -9.44 -9.40 4.89
C LYS A 60 -9.43 -7.97 5.42
N LYS A 61 -8.87 -7.79 6.61
CA LYS A 61 -8.74 -6.50 7.28
C LYS A 61 -7.61 -5.64 6.70
N SER A 62 -6.54 -6.27 6.23
CA SER A 62 -5.45 -5.62 5.50
C SER A 62 -5.09 -6.44 4.27
N ALA A 63 -4.35 -5.83 3.34
CA ALA A 63 -3.76 -6.53 2.21
C ALA A 63 -2.41 -5.95 1.82
N LEU A 64 -1.50 -6.86 1.45
CA LEU A 64 -0.28 -6.52 0.74
C LEU A 64 -0.59 -6.37 -0.75
N ILE A 65 -0.43 -5.16 -1.25
CA ILE A 65 -0.69 -4.82 -2.65
C ILE A 65 0.49 -4.09 -3.26
N SER A 66 0.72 -4.36 -4.54
CA SER A 66 1.58 -3.56 -5.38
C SER A 66 0.74 -2.53 -6.11
N ILE A 67 1.14 -1.27 -6.03
CA ILE A 67 0.46 -0.14 -6.69
C ILE A 67 1.39 0.40 -7.77
N THR A 68 0.99 0.27 -9.03
CA THR A 68 1.70 0.87 -10.17
C THR A 68 0.87 2.00 -10.75
N ARG A 69 1.47 3.18 -10.94
CA ARG A 69 0.79 4.29 -11.62
C ARG A 69 1.11 4.27 -13.12
N ILE A 70 0.11 3.90 -13.92
CA ILE A 70 0.26 3.75 -15.38
C ILE A 70 0.13 5.10 -16.09
N SER A 71 -0.77 5.97 -15.61
CA SER A 71 -0.95 7.32 -16.18
C SER A 71 -1.49 8.28 -15.12
N LYS A 72 -1.77 9.53 -15.51
CA LYS A 72 -2.29 10.57 -14.60
C LYS A 72 -3.46 10.09 -13.73
N LEU A 73 -4.37 9.31 -14.31
CA LEU A 73 -5.61 8.83 -13.70
C LEU A 73 -5.75 7.30 -13.68
N LYS A 74 -4.71 6.54 -14.02
CA LYS A 74 -4.79 5.07 -14.09
C LYS A 74 -3.76 4.44 -13.16
N TYR A 75 -4.27 3.61 -12.25
CA TYR A 75 -3.49 2.79 -11.34
C TYR A 75 -3.77 1.33 -11.62
N ARG A 76 -2.78 0.48 -11.40
CA ARG A 76 -2.93 -0.98 -11.39
C ARG A 76 -2.57 -1.47 -10.01
N ILE A 77 -3.46 -2.28 -9.45
CA ILE A 77 -3.30 -2.89 -8.15
C ILE A 77 -3.25 -4.39 -8.33
N THR A 78 -2.21 -5.00 -7.77
CA THR A 78 -2.01 -6.45 -7.81
C THR A 78 -1.67 -6.95 -6.42
N PRO A 79 -2.06 -8.18 -6.04
CA PRO A 79 -1.55 -8.78 -4.81
C PRO A 79 -0.02 -8.88 -4.86
N THR A 80 0.64 -8.74 -3.72
CA THR A 80 2.10 -8.84 -3.62
C THR A 80 2.51 -9.61 -2.37
N ILE A 81 3.78 -9.98 -2.30
CA ILE A 81 4.41 -10.65 -1.15
C ILE A 81 5.64 -9.83 -0.79
N VAL A 82 5.88 -9.60 0.50
CA VAL A 82 7.07 -8.91 1.00
C VAL A 82 7.88 -9.84 1.89
N ILE A 83 9.21 -9.74 1.81
CA ILE A 83 10.12 -10.49 2.67
C ILE A 83 10.44 -9.61 3.88
N LEU A 84 10.11 -10.06 5.08
CA LEU A 84 10.43 -9.33 6.31
C LEU A 84 11.83 -9.70 6.80
N ASN A 85 12.67 -8.69 7.02
CA ASN A 85 13.98 -8.89 7.64
C ASN A 85 13.80 -8.95 9.17
N LYS A 86 13.68 -10.16 9.72
CA LYS A 86 13.91 -10.36 11.16
C LYS A 86 15.41 -10.39 11.40
N GLN A 87 16.00 -9.28 11.82
CA GLN A 87 17.30 -9.34 12.48
C GLN A 87 17.12 -10.18 13.75
N ARG A 88 17.65 -11.42 13.75
CA ARG A 88 17.75 -12.25 14.96
C ARG A 88 18.69 -11.55 15.92
N GLY A 89 18.12 -10.82 16.89
CA GLY A 89 18.75 -10.41 18.13
C GLY A 89 19.99 -9.54 18.00
N ALA A 90 19.81 -8.23 18.11
CA ALA A 90 20.72 -7.44 18.94
C ALA A 90 20.43 -7.73 20.42
N LEU A 91 20.56 -9.00 20.81
CA LEU A 91 20.92 -9.39 22.16
C LEU A 91 22.41 -9.71 22.08
N GLN A 92 23.23 -8.66 22.04
CA GLN A 92 24.66 -8.80 22.31
C GLN A 92 24.99 -7.94 23.52
N LYS A 93 25.05 -8.66 24.66
CA LYS A 93 25.73 -8.39 25.94
C LYS A 93 25.21 -7.23 26.79
#